data_AF-A0A925TUQ5-F1
#
_entry.id   AF-A0A925TUQ5-F1
#
_cell.length_a   1.000
_cell.length_b   1.000
_cell.length_c   1.000
_cell.angle_alpha   90.00
_cell.angle_beta   90.00
_cell.angle_gamma   90.00
#
_symmetry.space_group_name_H-M   'P 1'
#
loop_
_entity.id
_entity.type
_entity.pdbx_description
1 polymer ?
#
loop_
_entity_poly.entity_id
_entity_poly.type
_entity_poly.pdbx_seq_one_letter_code
_entity_poly.pdbx_strand_id
1 'polypeptide(L)'
;MKKIIALVFIIACILTACTDKKKESAVVYNDTVVKAVDRADSVIQILFSFKMFEKFSEAQNGYNTTFTKSLNQLNSLQPIVGDDTLRQTAIELIETYKNIVNEDFGGIYKIMNDSAYTVTDSLRVDSLMAEMYSKWQVQSSNMATEQNDFAKRHGIILEK
;
A
#
# COMPACT_ATOMS: atom_id res chain seq x y z
N MET A 1 -2.66 -55.21 12.93
CA MET A 1 -2.11 -54.09 13.74
C MET A 1 -0.94 -53.36 13.06
N LYS A 2 0.13 -54.01 12.60
CA LYS A 2 1.26 -53.35 11.91
C LYS A 2 0.88 -52.56 10.63
N LYS A 3 -0.13 -53.01 9.87
CA LYS A 3 -0.63 -52.31 8.67
C LYS A 3 -1.43 -51.03 8.94
N ILE A 4 -1.99 -50.87 10.14
CA ILE A 4 -2.78 -49.68 10.53
C ILE A 4 -1.85 -48.54 10.96
N ILE A 5 -0.74 -48.87 11.64
CA ILE A 5 0.26 -47.89 12.09
C ILE A 5 0.95 -47.20 10.91
N ALA A 6 1.22 -47.93 9.81
CA ALA A 6 1.81 -47.37 8.60
C ALA A 6 0.87 -46.37 7.89
N LEU A 7 -0.45 -46.57 7.94
CA LEU A 7 -1.43 -45.69 7.33
C LEU A 7 -1.56 -44.35 8.09
N VAL A 8 -1.51 -44.40 9.42
CA VAL A 8 -1.54 -43.20 10.29
C VAL A 8 -0.28 -42.34 10.07
N PHE A 9 0.88 -42.96 9.86
CA PHE A 9 2.13 -42.23 9.61
C PHE A 9 2.14 -41.52 8.25
N ILE A 10 1.55 -42.11 7.21
CA ILE A 10 1.47 -41.48 5.87
C ILE A 10 0.50 -40.28 5.89
N ILE A 11 -0.62 -40.36 6.61
CA ILE A 11 -1.58 -39.25 6.74
C ILE A 11 -0.97 -38.08 7.53
N ALA A 12 -0.16 -38.35 8.56
CA ALA A 12 0.52 -37.30 9.33
C ALA A 12 1.56 -36.52 8.50
N CYS A 13 2.30 -37.18 7.60
CA CYS A 13 3.28 -36.51 6.73
C CYS A 13 2.64 -35.66 5.62
N ILE A 14 1.42 -35.98 5.17
CA ILE A 14 0.69 -35.16 4.18
C ILE A 14 0.20 -33.85 4.80
N LEU A 15 -0.09 -33.83 6.10
CA LEU A 15 -0.59 -32.65 6.80
C LEU A 15 0.51 -31.60 7.07
N THR A 16 1.75 -32.00 7.33
CA THR A 16 2.85 -31.06 7.60
C THR A 16 3.32 -30.34 6.33
N ALA A 17 3.43 -31.04 5.20
CA ALA A 17 3.84 -30.45 3.93
C ALA A 17 2.84 -29.41 3.35
N CYS A 18 1.57 -29.48 3.77
CA CYS A 18 0.55 -28.51 3.39
C CYS A 18 0.66 -27.18 4.16
N THR A 19 1.25 -27.18 5.36
CA THR A 19 1.37 -25.96 6.19
C THR A 19 2.47 -25.04 5.68
N ASP A 20 3.61 -25.60 5.29
CA ASP A 20 4.76 -24.80 4.83
C ASP A 20 4.48 -24.10 3.50
N LYS A 21 3.84 -24.79 2.54
CA LYS A 21 3.45 -24.19 1.25
C LYS A 21 2.41 -23.08 1.40
N LYS A 22 1.47 -23.21 2.35
CA LYS A 22 0.49 -22.15 2.63
C LYS A 22 1.18 -20.91 3.19
N LYS A 23 2.07 -21.11 4.17
CA LYS A 23 2.85 -20.02 4.76
C LYS A 23 3.73 -19.31 3.71
N GLU A 24 4.42 -20.07 2.86
CA GLU A 24 5.22 -19.52 1.77
C GLU A 24 4.36 -18.68 0.80
N SER A 25 3.18 -19.19 0.41
CA SER A 25 2.26 -18.43 -0.44
C SER A 25 1.78 -17.12 0.20
N ALA A 26 1.60 -17.10 1.53
CA ALA A 26 1.21 -15.90 2.27
C ALA A 26 2.34 -14.88 2.37
N VAL A 27 3.60 -15.33 2.53
CA VAL A 27 4.77 -14.46 2.48
C VAL A 27 4.86 -13.80 1.10
N VAL A 28 4.82 -14.59 0.03
CA VAL A 28 4.89 -14.07 -1.35
C VAL A 28 3.76 -13.08 -1.64
N TYR A 29 2.54 -13.37 -1.16
CA TYR A 29 1.39 -12.46 -1.28
C TYR A 29 1.66 -11.14 -0.54
N ASN A 30 2.04 -11.19 0.74
CA ASN A 30 2.39 -10.01 1.53
C ASN A 30 3.47 -9.18 0.82
N ASP A 31 4.57 -9.79 0.41
CA ASP A 31 5.71 -9.09 -0.18
C ASP A 31 5.32 -8.41 -1.50
N THR A 32 4.46 -9.06 -2.27
CA THR A 32 3.97 -8.48 -3.53
C THR A 32 3.06 -7.26 -3.28
N VAL A 33 2.24 -7.31 -2.23
CA VAL A 33 1.39 -6.18 -1.82
C VAL A 33 2.26 -5.03 -1.28
N VAL A 34 3.16 -5.32 -0.34
CA VAL A 34 4.05 -4.34 0.29
C VAL A 34 4.92 -3.64 -0.76
N LYS A 35 5.52 -4.40 -1.68
CA LYS A 35 6.31 -3.82 -2.77
C LYS A 35 5.50 -2.89 -3.68
N ALA A 36 4.20 -3.15 -3.87
CA ALA A 36 3.35 -2.24 -4.61
C ALA A 36 3.10 -0.94 -3.83
N VAL A 37 2.85 -1.06 -2.52
CA VAL A 37 2.71 0.07 -1.60
C VAL A 37 3.98 0.90 -1.53
N ASP A 38 5.16 0.30 -1.32
CA ASP A 38 6.44 1.00 -1.19
C ASP A 38 6.76 1.86 -2.43
N ARG A 39 6.47 1.34 -3.62
CA ARG A 39 6.64 2.11 -4.86
C ARG A 39 5.72 3.34 -4.89
N ALA A 40 4.47 3.19 -4.45
CA ALA A 40 3.54 4.30 -4.36
C ALA A 40 3.94 5.30 -3.26
N ASP A 41 4.39 4.80 -2.10
CA ASP A 41 4.82 5.61 -0.96
C ASP A 41 6.03 6.48 -1.29
N SER A 42 6.98 5.96 -2.09
CA SER A 42 8.14 6.74 -2.54
C SER A 42 7.76 8.02 -3.28
N VAL A 43 6.62 8.04 -3.99
CA VAL A 43 6.10 9.24 -4.64
C VAL A 43 5.60 10.24 -3.60
N ILE A 44 4.83 9.78 -2.61
CA ILE A 44 4.28 10.64 -1.55
C ILE A 44 5.40 11.26 -0.71
N GLN A 45 6.44 10.50 -0.38
CA GLN A 45 7.59 11.02 0.36
C GLN A 45 8.32 12.15 -0.41
N ILE A 46 8.43 12.03 -1.74
CA ILE A 46 8.98 13.10 -2.59
C ILE A 46 8.14 14.37 -2.45
N LEU A 47 6.81 14.25 -2.49
CA LEU A 47 5.91 15.40 -2.38
C LEU A 47 5.97 16.07 -1.00
N PHE A 48 5.95 15.29 0.08
CA PHE A 48 6.08 15.85 1.44
C PHE A 48 7.43 16.52 1.68
N SER A 49 8.47 16.18 0.92
CA SER A 49 9.77 16.85 1.03
C SER A 49 9.81 18.22 0.36
N PHE A 50 8.81 18.59 -0.47
CA PHE A 50 8.77 19.79 -1.31
C PHE A 50 9.96 20.00 -2.27
N LYS A 51 10.96 19.09 -2.28
CA LYS A 51 12.18 19.24 -3.09
C LYS A 51 11.93 19.31 -4.59
N MET A 52 10.81 18.76 -5.06
CA MET A 52 10.45 18.67 -6.48
C MET A 52 9.23 19.54 -6.82
N PHE A 53 8.88 20.50 -5.95
CA PHE A 53 7.68 21.33 -6.12
C PHE A 53 7.64 22.04 -7.48
N GLU A 54 8.73 22.71 -7.87
CA GLU A 54 8.83 23.43 -9.15
C GLU A 54 8.67 22.52 -10.38
N LYS A 55 9.03 21.24 -10.24
CA LYS A 55 8.96 20.24 -11.31
C LYS A 55 7.68 19.40 -11.25
N PHE A 56 6.74 19.74 -10.37
CA PHE A 56 5.55 18.94 -10.14
C PHE A 56 4.74 18.74 -11.42
N SER A 57 4.52 19.81 -12.19
CA SER A 57 3.74 19.75 -13.44
C SER A 57 4.33 18.78 -14.47
N GLU A 58 5.66 18.71 -14.58
CA GLU A 58 6.38 17.77 -15.45
C GLU A 58 6.33 16.33 -14.91
N ALA A 59 6.42 16.17 -13.58
CA ALA A 59 6.53 14.87 -12.93
C ALA A 59 5.18 14.20 -12.64
N GLN A 60 4.07 14.96 -12.59
CA GLN A 60 2.74 14.48 -12.18
C GLN A 60 2.27 13.25 -12.99
N ASN A 61 2.49 13.25 -14.31
CA ASN A 61 2.14 12.11 -15.15
C ASN A 61 2.95 10.85 -14.80
N GLY A 62 4.23 11.03 -14.44
CA GLY A 62 5.09 9.96 -13.95
C GLY A 62 4.59 9.39 -12.62
N TYR A 63 4.16 10.24 -11.69
CA TYR A 63 3.56 9.84 -10.42
C TYR A 63 2.28 9.01 -10.63
N ASN A 64 1.36 9.51 -11.46
CA ASN A 64 0.13 8.80 -11.81
C ASN A 64 0.38 7.45 -12.50
N THR A 65 1.42 7.37 -13.32
CA THR A 65 1.85 6.11 -13.93
C THR A 65 2.32 5.10 -12.88
N THR A 66 3.08 5.54 -11.88
CA THR A 66 3.53 4.69 -10.76
C THR A 66 2.36 4.14 -9.95
N PHE A 67 1.38 4.98 -9.60
CA PHE A 67 0.17 4.53 -8.92
C PHE A 67 -0.61 3.52 -9.75
N THR A 68 -0.84 3.82 -11.03
CA THR A 68 -1.56 2.93 -11.96
C THR A 68 -0.88 1.57 -12.09
N LYS A 69 0.45 1.54 -12.22
CA LYS A 69 1.22 0.28 -12.26
C LYS A 69 1.09 -0.52 -10.97
N SER A 70 1.09 0.15 -9.83
CA SER A 70 0.97 -0.50 -8.52
C SER A 70 -0.45 -1.06 -8.31
N LEU A 71 -1.49 -0.30 -8.68
CA LEU A 71 -2.88 -0.77 -8.69
C LEU A 71 -3.08 -1.96 -9.63
N ASN A 72 -2.53 -1.91 -10.85
CA ASN A 72 -2.62 -3.04 -11.79
C ASN A 72 -1.94 -4.30 -11.24
N GLN A 73 -0.80 -4.16 -10.57
CA GLN A 73 -0.15 -5.28 -9.90
C GLN A 73 -1.06 -5.86 -8.81
N LEU A 74 -1.65 -5.01 -7.94
CA LEU A 74 -2.57 -5.48 -6.91
C LEU A 74 -3.80 -6.14 -7.52
N ASN A 75 -4.45 -5.53 -8.51
CA ASN A 75 -5.63 -6.09 -9.17
C ASN A 75 -5.38 -7.42 -9.91
N SER A 76 -4.12 -7.74 -10.22
CA SER A 76 -3.76 -9.04 -10.79
C SER A 76 -3.64 -10.17 -9.76
N LEU A 77 -3.56 -9.84 -8.46
CA LEU A 77 -3.44 -10.82 -7.39
C LEU A 77 -4.79 -11.47 -7.10
N GLN A 78 -4.76 -12.79 -6.92
CA GLN A 78 -5.92 -13.55 -6.43
C GLN A 78 -5.92 -13.55 -4.89
N PRO A 79 -7.09 -13.51 -4.24
CA PRO A 79 -7.20 -13.66 -2.79
C PRO A 79 -6.52 -14.93 -2.30
N ILE A 80 -5.87 -14.85 -1.13
CA ILE A 80 -5.21 -16.01 -0.53
C ILE A 80 -6.14 -16.70 0.45
N VAL A 81 -6.55 -17.94 0.13
CA VAL A 81 -7.50 -18.72 0.95
C VAL A 81 -8.79 -17.92 1.22
N GLY A 82 -9.21 -17.07 0.26
CA GLY A 82 -10.38 -16.21 0.39
C GLY A 82 -10.18 -14.93 1.23
N ASP A 83 -8.99 -14.70 1.79
CA ASP A 83 -8.62 -13.43 2.42
C ASP A 83 -8.10 -12.46 1.37
N ASP A 84 -8.75 -11.31 1.25
CA ASP A 84 -8.43 -10.25 0.30
C ASP A 84 -8.20 -8.89 0.97
N THR A 85 -8.33 -8.83 2.30
CA THR A 85 -8.40 -7.56 3.03
C THR A 85 -7.12 -6.76 2.87
N LEU A 86 -5.95 -7.40 2.99
CA LEU A 86 -4.66 -6.74 2.81
C LEU A 86 -4.50 -6.08 1.44
N ARG A 87 -4.95 -6.74 0.37
CA ARG A 87 -4.91 -6.17 -0.99
C ARG A 87 -5.88 -5.01 -1.14
N GLN A 88 -7.09 -5.12 -0.60
CA GLN A 88 -8.07 -4.04 -0.65
C GLN A 88 -7.57 -2.81 0.11
N THR A 89 -7.05 -2.97 1.33
CA THR A 89 -6.46 -1.87 2.10
C THR A 89 -5.28 -1.23 1.37
N ALA A 90 -4.43 -2.01 0.70
CA ALA A 90 -3.36 -1.47 -0.13
C ALA A 90 -3.89 -0.68 -1.36
N ILE A 91 -4.98 -1.14 -1.99
CA ILE A 91 -5.62 -0.40 -3.08
C ILE A 91 -6.18 0.93 -2.58
N GLU A 92 -6.90 0.93 -1.45
CA GLU A 92 -7.45 2.13 -0.82
C GLU A 92 -6.35 3.16 -0.48
N LEU A 93 -5.22 2.68 0.06
CA LEU A 93 -4.04 3.51 0.32
C LEU A 93 -3.51 4.16 -0.97
N ILE A 94 -3.32 3.37 -2.04
CA ILE A 94 -2.74 3.88 -3.29
C ILE A 94 -3.71 4.83 -4.02
N GLU A 95 -5.01 4.57 -4.00
CA GLU A 95 -6.00 5.53 -4.54
C GLU A 95 -6.02 6.81 -3.71
N THR A 96 -5.86 6.73 -2.38
CA THR A 96 -5.69 7.91 -1.53
C THR A 96 -4.45 8.70 -1.92
N TYR A 97 -3.33 8.03 -2.18
CA TYR A 97 -2.10 8.68 -2.65
C TYR A 97 -2.30 9.39 -3.98
N LYS A 98 -3.00 8.75 -4.91
CA LYS A 98 -3.35 9.34 -6.20
C LYS A 98 -4.25 10.58 -6.05
N ASN A 99 -5.20 10.57 -5.12
CA ASN A 99 -6.02 11.75 -4.82
C ASN A 99 -5.19 12.88 -4.21
N ILE A 100 -4.30 12.56 -3.26
CA ILE A 100 -3.34 13.50 -2.69
C ILE A 100 -2.54 14.20 -3.79
N VAL A 101 -2.00 13.44 -4.75
CA VAL A 101 -1.18 14.01 -5.83
C VAL A 101 -2.01 14.91 -6.75
N ASN A 102 -3.20 14.46 -7.16
CA ASN A 102 -3.96 15.15 -8.20
C ASN A 102 -4.81 16.30 -7.68
N GLU A 103 -5.34 16.19 -6.47
CA GLU A 103 -6.26 17.16 -5.88
C GLU A 103 -5.53 18.06 -4.89
N ASP A 104 -4.96 17.50 -3.83
CA ASP A 104 -4.41 18.27 -2.72
C ASP A 104 -3.12 18.99 -3.15
N PHE A 105 -2.10 18.23 -3.57
CA PHE A 105 -0.83 18.79 -4.02
C PHE A 105 -0.96 19.55 -5.34
N GLY A 106 -1.79 19.06 -6.26
CA GLY A 106 -2.12 19.78 -7.49
C GLY A 106 -2.81 21.13 -7.22
N GLY A 107 -3.65 21.21 -6.18
CA GLY A 107 -4.26 22.44 -5.70
C GLY A 107 -3.22 23.40 -5.10
N ILE A 108 -2.35 22.89 -4.22
CA ILE A 108 -1.24 23.68 -3.65
C ILE A 108 -0.35 24.25 -4.76
N TYR A 109 0.02 23.42 -5.75
CA TYR A 109 0.83 23.85 -6.89
C TYR A 109 0.19 25.01 -7.65
N LYS A 110 -1.10 24.91 -7.97
CA LYS A 110 -1.83 25.98 -8.67
C LYS A 110 -1.87 27.28 -7.87
N ILE A 111 -2.13 27.20 -6.57
CA ILE A 111 -2.24 28.37 -5.70
C ILE A 111 -0.88 29.07 -5.56
N MET A 112 0.18 28.32 -5.28
CA MET A 112 1.52 28.91 -5.07
C MET A 112 2.16 29.40 -6.36
N ASN A 113 1.70 28.94 -7.52
CA ASN A 113 2.16 29.40 -8.83
C ASN A 113 1.28 30.53 -9.42
N ASP A 114 0.29 31.02 -8.67
CA ASP A 114 -0.43 32.24 -9.02
C ASP A 114 0.48 33.47 -8.78
N SER A 115 0.43 34.43 -9.72
CA SER A 115 1.17 35.69 -9.67
C SER A 115 0.81 36.59 -8.48
N ALA A 116 -0.38 36.40 -7.89
CA ALA A 116 -0.88 37.21 -6.79
C ALA A 116 -1.19 36.33 -5.56
N TYR A 117 -0.16 35.93 -4.83
CA TYR A 117 -0.31 35.13 -3.61
C TYR A 117 -0.81 35.98 -2.43
N THR A 118 -1.96 35.62 -1.87
CA THR A 118 -2.62 36.35 -0.77
C THR A 118 -2.57 35.59 0.57
N VAL A 119 -3.01 36.26 1.65
CA VAL A 119 -3.20 35.61 2.96
C VAL A 119 -4.24 34.48 2.89
N THR A 120 -5.31 34.66 2.10
CA THR A 120 -6.35 33.64 1.89
C THR A 120 -5.75 32.39 1.23
N ASP A 121 -4.84 32.60 0.28
CA ASP A 121 -4.13 31.50 -0.40
C ASP A 121 -3.24 30.73 0.56
N SER A 122 -2.54 31.43 1.46
CA SER A 122 -1.76 30.80 2.54
C SER A 122 -2.62 29.91 3.41
N LEU A 123 -3.78 30.40 3.89
CA LEU A 123 -4.70 29.60 4.70
C LEU A 123 -5.24 28.39 3.92
N ARG A 124 -5.46 28.54 2.61
CA ARG A 124 -5.91 27.44 1.77
C ARG A 124 -4.82 26.38 1.57
N VAL A 125 -3.57 26.79 1.35
CA VAL A 125 -2.42 25.89 1.27
C VAL A 125 -2.24 25.12 2.58
N ASP A 126 -2.29 25.81 3.73
CA ASP A 126 -2.18 25.16 5.05
C ASP A 126 -3.29 24.13 5.26
N SER A 127 -4.51 24.44 4.86
CA SER A 127 -5.64 23.50 4.92
C SER A 127 -5.42 22.27 4.04
N LEU A 128 -4.96 22.44 2.80
CA LEU A 128 -4.70 21.31 1.89
C LEU A 128 -3.53 20.45 2.39
N MET A 129 -2.52 21.08 2.98
CA MET A 129 -1.39 20.39 3.61
C MET A 129 -1.83 19.54 4.79
N ALA A 130 -2.65 20.10 5.69
CA ALA A 130 -3.20 19.37 6.82
C ALA A 130 -4.09 18.19 6.36
N GLU A 131 -4.91 18.40 5.33
CA GLU A 131 -5.76 17.36 4.75
C GLU A 131 -4.93 16.23 4.13
N MET A 132 -3.89 16.57 3.37
CA MET A 132 -2.96 15.61 2.77
C MET A 132 -2.29 14.73 3.84
N TYR A 133 -1.75 15.34 4.90
CA TYR A 133 -1.12 14.59 6.00
C TYR A 133 -2.11 13.70 6.74
N SER A 134 -3.33 14.20 6.99
CA SER A 134 -4.38 13.44 7.68
C SER A 134 -4.78 12.19 6.87
N LYS A 135 -5.05 12.35 5.57
CA LYS A 135 -5.37 11.25 4.64
C LYS A 135 -4.26 10.19 4.61
N TRP A 136 -3.00 10.64 4.45
CA TRP A 136 -1.84 9.77 4.47
C TRP A 136 -1.74 9.00 5.79
N GLN A 137 -1.77 9.70 6.93
CA GLN A 137 -1.60 9.08 8.25
C GLN A 137 -2.66 8.01 8.53
N VAL A 138 -3.94 8.30 8.24
CA VAL A 138 -5.04 7.34 8.43
C VAL A 138 -4.80 6.09 7.59
N GLN A 139 -4.52 6.24 6.30
CA GLN A 139 -4.40 5.08 5.42
C GLN A 139 -3.11 4.29 5.64
N SER A 140 -1.98 4.94 5.94
CA SER A 140 -0.75 4.25 6.32
C SER A 140 -0.92 3.47 7.62
N SER A 141 -1.67 4.01 8.59
CA SER A 141 -2.01 3.30 9.82
C SER A 141 -2.91 2.09 9.55
N ASN A 142 -3.91 2.23 8.68
CA ASN A 142 -4.78 1.12 8.27
C ASN A 142 -3.96 0.01 7.61
N MET A 143 -3.08 0.35 6.67
CA MET A 143 -2.21 -0.61 5.99
C MET A 143 -1.26 -1.32 6.96
N ALA A 144 -0.61 -0.59 7.86
CA ALA A 144 0.27 -1.18 8.87
C ALA A 144 -0.48 -2.13 9.81
N THR A 145 -1.70 -1.76 10.21
CA THR A 145 -2.56 -2.60 11.06
C THR A 145 -2.95 -3.87 10.31
N GLU A 146 -3.45 -3.73 9.08
CA GLU A 146 -3.91 -4.85 8.28
C GLU A 146 -2.77 -5.80 7.90
N GLN A 147 -1.57 -5.28 7.61
CA GLN A 147 -0.40 -6.12 7.36
C GLN A 147 -0.04 -6.97 8.59
N ASN A 148 -0.09 -6.38 9.79
CA ASN A 148 0.14 -7.12 11.03
C ASN A 148 -0.95 -8.17 11.28
N ASP A 149 -2.20 -7.86 10.99
CA ASP A 149 -3.31 -8.80 11.21
C ASP A 149 -3.31 -9.91 10.16
N PHE A 150 -3.02 -9.61 8.90
CA PHE A 150 -2.73 -10.59 7.87
C PHE A 150 -1.61 -11.52 8.34
N ALA A 151 -0.54 -10.95 8.92
CA ALA A 151 0.58 -11.74 9.39
C ALA A 151 0.20 -12.78 10.46
N LYS A 152 -0.63 -12.36 11.42
CA LYS A 152 -1.17 -13.23 12.47
C LYS A 152 -2.10 -14.30 11.88
N ARG A 153 -3.01 -13.93 10.96
CA ARG A 153 -3.98 -14.86 10.36
C ARG A 153 -3.31 -15.96 9.55
N HIS A 154 -2.19 -15.65 8.88
CA HIS A 154 -1.48 -16.58 8.01
C HIS A 154 -0.19 -17.17 8.61
N GLY A 155 0.11 -16.88 9.88
CA GLY A 155 1.25 -17.45 10.60
C GLY A 155 2.63 -17.06 10.04
N ILE A 156 2.71 -15.89 9.39
CA ILE A 156 3.96 -15.32 8.87
C ILE A 156 4.63 -14.45 9.93
N ILE A 157 5.95 -14.32 9.85
CA ILE A 157 6.74 -13.43 10.71
C ILE A 157 7.18 -12.28 9.81
N LEU A 158 6.79 -11.05 10.16
CA LEU A 158 7.27 -9.87 9.46
C LEU A 158 8.70 -9.60 9.92
N GLU A 159 9.64 -9.57 8.97
CA GLU A 159 11.00 -9.12 9.25
C GLU A 159 10.96 -7.61 9.58
N LYS A 160 11.70 -7.22 10.63
CA LYS A 160 11.77 -5.84 11.13
C LYS A 160 12.83 -5.05 10.39
#